data_AF-A0A9J9HGX9-F1
#
_entry.id   AF-A0A9J9HGX9-F1
#
_cell.length_a   1.000
_cell.length_b   1.000
_cell.length_c   1.000
_cell.angle_alpha   90.00
_cell.angle_beta   90.00
_cell.angle_gamma   90.00
#
_symmetry.space_group_name_H-M   'P 1'
#
loop_
_entity.id
_entity.type
_entity.pdbx_description
1 polymer ?
#
loop_
_entity_poly.entity_id
_entity_poly.type
_entity_poly.pdbx_seq_one_letter_code
_entity_poly.pdbx_strand_id
1 'polypeptide(L)'
;METVLRIRREYAGGKAIKAIARDLHVSRKVIRKAVRAPEGAFDYQRKVQPLPRIGPFQERLNTLLEENELRGRRDCQRRSKSRPFGGVKPGHRVTCRG
;
A
#
# COMPACT_ATOMS: atom_id res chain seq x y z
N MET A 1 2.34 6.04 -15.10
CA MET A 1 3.78 6.38 -15.26
C MET A 1 4.07 7.23 -16.51
N GLU A 2 3.08 7.90 -17.11
CA GLU A 2 3.23 8.53 -18.43
C GLU A 2 4.06 9.83 -18.45
N THR A 3 3.99 10.63 -17.39
CA THR A 3 4.62 11.97 -17.35
C THR A 3 6.14 11.89 -17.33
N VAL A 4 6.72 10.92 -16.61
CA VAL A 4 8.19 10.76 -16.50
C VAL A 4 8.79 10.35 -17.84
N LEU A 5 8.11 9.44 -18.57
CA LEU A 5 8.53 9.01 -19.90
C LEU A 5 8.45 10.16 -20.91
N ARG A 6 7.39 10.97 -20.88
CA ARG A 6 7.28 12.18 -21.70
C ARG A 6 8.42 13.16 -21.41
N ILE A 7 8.72 13.44 -20.14
CA ILE A 7 9.85 14.30 -19.75
C ILE A 7 11.16 13.79 -20.34
N ARG A 8 11.43 12.48 -20.22
CA ARG A 8 12.67 11.87 -20.73
C ARG A 8 12.76 11.94 -22.25
N ARG A 9 11.66 11.68 -22.95
CA ARG A 9 11.59 11.77 -24.42
C ARG A 9 11.88 13.19 -24.92
N GLU A 10 11.24 14.19 -24.31
CA GLU A 10 11.45 15.60 -24.67
C GLU A 10 12.87 16.07 -24.35
N TYR A 11 13.44 15.61 -23.24
CA TYR A 11 14.81 15.92 -22.87
C TYR A 11 15.83 15.24 -23.80
N ALA A 12 15.59 13.98 -24.19
CA ALA A 12 16.41 13.27 -25.18
C ALA A 12 16.34 13.94 -26.57
N GLY A 13 15.22 14.58 -26.90
CA GLY A 13 15.07 15.43 -28.08
C GLY A 13 15.78 16.79 -28.01
N GLY A 14 16.59 17.04 -26.96
CA GLY A 14 17.41 18.25 -26.83
C GLY A 14 16.68 19.48 -26.30
N LYS A 15 15.41 19.36 -25.89
CA LYS A 15 14.68 20.51 -25.33
C LYS A 15 15.25 20.92 -23.97
N ALA A 16 15.39 22.24 -23.77
CA ALA A 16 15.81 22.79 -22.50
C ALA A 16 14.78 22.51 -21.38
N ILE A 17 15.26 22.28 -20.15
CA ILE A 17 14.42 22.04 -18.96
C ILE A 17 13.36 23.16 -18.76
N LYS A 18 13.69 24.40 -19.12
CA LYS A 18 12.73 25.53 -19.05
C LYS A 18 11.56 25.38 -20.02
N ALA A 19 11.79 24.86 -21.23
CA ALA A 19 10.73 24.65 -22.23
C ALA A 19 9.82 23.50 -21.78
N ILE A 20 10.41 22.36 -21.40
CA ILE A 20 9.69 21.18 -20.90
C ILE A 20 8.80 21.53 -19.69
N ALA A 21 9.28 22.40 -18.80
CA ALA A 21 8.50 22.86 -17.64
C ALA A 21 7.25 23.66 -18.01
N ARG A 22 7.30 24.44 -19.10
CA ARG A 22 6.13 25.18 -19.60
C ARG A 22 5.17 24.24 -20.32
N ASP A 23 5.69 23.39 -21.19
CA ASP A 23 4.88 22.51 -22.05
C ASP A 23 4.14 21.42 -21.25
N LEU A 24 4.81 20.85 -20.24
CA LEU A 24 4.24 19.77 -19.42
C LEU A 24 3.62 20.28 -18.11
N HIS A 25 3.71 21.58 -17.81
CA HIS A 25 3.30 22.17 -16.53
C HIS A 25 3.88 21.45 -15.30
N VAL A 26 5.11 20.95 -15.41
CA VAL A 26 5.81 20.23 -14.34
C VAL A 26 6.90 21.11 -13.74
N SER A 27 7.06 21.05 -12.42
CA SER A 27 8.14 21.78 -11.75
C SER A 27 9.52 21.37 -12.27
N ARG A 28 10.42 22.35 -12.39
CA ARG A 28 11.82 22.12 -12.80
C ARG A 28 12.57 21.16 -11.86
N LYS A 29 12.11 21.00 -10.62
CA LYS A 29 12.65 20.06 -9.63
C LYS A 29 12.34 18.61 -10.03
N VAL A 30 11.09 18.34 -10.41
CA VAL A 30 10.65 17.01 -10.88
C VAL A 30 11.33 16.65 -12.19
N ILE A 31 11.48 17.59 -13.13
CA ILE A 31 12.19 17.35 -14.40
C ILE A 31 13.65 16.96 -14.16
N ARG A 32 14.38 17.71 -13.34
CA ARG A 32 15.78 17.35 -12.98
C ARG A 32 15.86 15.97 -12.32
N LYS A 33 14.90 15.64 -11.45
CA LYS A 33 14.83 14.31 -10.83
C LYS A 33 14.59 13.23 -11.89
N ALA A 34 13.69 13.44 -12.85
CA ALA A 34 13.34 12.51 -13.93
C ALA A 34 14.50 12.21 -14.88
N VAL A 35 15.34 13.20 -15.15
CA VAL A 35 16.54 13.07 -15.99
C VAL A 35 17.67 12.34 -15.27
N ARG A 36 17.87 12.61 -13.97
CA ARG A 36 18.98 12.03 -13.19
C ARG A 36 18.71 10.62 -12.67
N ALA A 37 17.45 10.29 -12.42
CA ALA A 37 17.06 9.01 -11.85
C ALA A 37 17.12 7.89 -12.92
N PRO A 38 17.66 6.69 -12.62
CA PRO A 38 17.57 5.53 -13.50
C PRO A 38 16.10 5.10 -13.70
N GLU A 39 15.82 4.24 -14.69
CA GLU A 39 14.46 3.71 -14.93
C GLU A 39 13.91 3.04 -13.66
N GLY A 40 12.65 3.30 -13.30
CA GLY A 40 12.01 2.75 -12.09
C GLY A 40 12.19 3.55 -10.79
N ALA A 41 13.11 4.51 -10.70
CA ALA A 41 13.34 5.30 -9.47
C ALA A 41 12.32 6.44 -9.21
N PHE A 42 11.21 6.45 -9.97
CA PHE A 42 10.05 7.30 -9.70
C PHE A 42 8.90 6.58 -9.00
N ASP A 43 9.05 5.29 -8.72
CA ASP A 43 8.05 4.55 -7.98
C ASP A 43 7.99 5.01 -6.53
N TYR A 44 6.77 5.24 -6.07
CA TYR A 44 6.48 5.50 -4.67
C TYR A 44 6.79 4.23 -3.87
N GLN A 45 7.96 4.19 -3.24
CA GLN A 45 8.34 3.14 -2.30
C GLN A 45 8.20 3.64 -0.88
N ARG A 46 7.29 3.04 -0.11
CA ARG A 46 7.21 3.26 1.32
C ARG A 46 8.24 2.37 2.01
N LYS A 47 9.37 2.95 2.44
CA LYS A 47 10.45 2.22 3.13
C LYS A 47 9.99 1.50 4.39
N VAL A 48 9.02 2.09 5.09
CA VAL A 48 8.39 1.50 6.27
C VAL A 48 6.90 1.70 6.10
N GLN A 49 6.18 0.61 5.89
CA GLN A 49 4.74 0.59 6.08
C GLN A 49 4.51 0.51 7.59
N PRO A 50 4.01 1.55 8.29
CA PRO A 50 3.43 1.38 9.61
C PRO A 50 2.51 0.18 9.56
N LEU A 51 2.91 -0.86 10.29
CA LEU A 51 2.02 -1.97 10.55
C LEU A 51 0.77 -1.37 11.18
N PRO A 52 -0.43 -1.85 10.82
CA PRO A 52 -1.61 -1.53 11.62
C PRO A 52 -1.24 -1.79 13.08
N ARG A 53 -1.53 -0.83 13.97
CA ARG A 53 -1.16 -0.89 15.40
C ARG A 53 -1.99 -1.97 16.09
N ILE A 54 -1.75 -3.23 15.74
CA ILE A 54 -2.34 -4.41 16.38
C ILE A 54 -1.64 -4.66 17.72
N GLY A 55 -0.41 -4.14 17.92
CA GLY A 55 0.39 -4.34 19.13
C GLY A 55 -0.40 -4.25 20.44
N PRO A 56 -1.12 -3.15 20.72
CA PRO A 56 -1.89 -3.01 21.97
C PRO A 56 -3.12 -3.94 22.09
N PHE A 57 -3.57 -4.55 20.99
CA PHE A 57 -4.79 -5.36 20.94
C PHE A 57 -4.51 -6.84 20.71
N GLN A 58 -3.25 -7.22 20.53
CA GLN A 58 -2.87 -8.58 20.14
C GLN A 58 -3.22 -9.60 21.22
N GLU A 59 -2.90 -9.31 22.48
CA GLU A 59 -3.24 -10.16 23.63
C GLU A 59 -4.76 -10.34 23.74
N ARG A 60 -5.51 -9.23 23.65
CA ARG A 60 -6.97 -9.26 23.67
C ARG A 60 -7.57 -10.09 22.53
N LEU A 61 -6.97 -10.03 21.33
CA LEU A 61 -7.42 -10.82 20.18
C LEU A 61 -7.12 -12.31 20.37
N ASN A 62 -5.96 -12.66 20.95
CA ASN A 62 -5.60 -14.04 21.26
C ASN A 62 -6.56 -14.66 22.29
N THR A 63 -6.86 -13.95 23.39
CA THR A 63 -7.84 -14.42 24.39
C THR A 63 -9.23 -14.64 23.76
N LEU A 64 -9.67 -13.72 22.90
CA LEU A 64 -10.95 -13.85 22.20
C LEU A 64 -10.97 -15.00 21.18
N LEU A 65 -9.81 -15.41 20.64
CA LEU A 65 -9.67 -16.57 19.75
C LEU A 65 -9.75 -17.87 20.54
N GLU A 66 -9.01 -17.98 21.65
CA GLU A 66 -9.03 -19.14 22.55
C GLU A 66 -10.45 -19.40 23.10
N GLU A 67 -11.14 -18.35 23.57
CA GLU A 67 -12.54 -18.44 24.01
C GLU A 67 -13.50 -18.91 22.91
N ASN A 68 -13.15 -18.68 21.65
CA ASN A 68 -13.96 -19.05 20.50
C ASN A 68 -13.71 -20.51 20.10
N GLU A 69 -12.46 -20.97 20.17
CA GLU A 69 -12.08 -22.36 19.88
C GLU A 69 -12.69 -23.35 20.88
N LEU A 70 -12.81 -22.94 22.15
CA LEU A 70 -13.42 -23.76 23.20
C LEU A 70 -14.96 -23.86 23.09
N ARG A 71 -15.58 -23.10 22.19
CA ARG A 71 -17.04 -23.06 22.04
C ARG A 71 -17.50 -23.87 20.83
N GLY A 72 -18.70 -24.43 20.93
CA GLY A 72 -19.31 -25.17 19.83
C GLY A 72 -19.51 -24.28 18.60
N ARG A 73 -19.27 -24.85 17.40
CA ARG A 73 -19.33 -24.19 16.08
C ARG A 73 -20.56 -23.30 15.87
N ARG A 74 -21.71 -23.67 16.43
CA ARG A 74 -23.00 -22.97 16.31
C ARG A 74 -23.01 -21.64 17.08
N ASP A 75 -22.42 -21.62 18.26
CA ASP A 75 -22.37 -20.42 19.12
C ASP A 75 -21.31 -19.43 18.63
N CYS A 76 -20.19 -19.94 18.11
CA CYS A 76 -19.17 -19.12 17.45
C CYS A 76 -19.72 -18.38 16.22
N GLN A 77 -20.55 -19.07 15.42
CA GLN A 77 -21.17 -18.49 14.24
C GLN A 77 -22.26 -17.45 14.56
N ARG A 78 -23.00 -17.63 15.67
CA ARG A 78 -23.97 -16.62 16.13
C ARG A 78 -23.25 -15.32 16.54
N ARG A 79 -22.12 -15.46 17.24
CA ARG A 79 -21.34 -14.34 17.77
C ARG A 79 -20.55 -13.59 16.69
N SER A 80 -20.15 -14.25 15.61
CA SER A 80 -19.51 -13.57 14.47
C SER A 80 -20.48 -12.71 13.66
N LYS A 81 -21.76 -13.14 13.54
CA LYS A 81 -22.82 -12.38 12.87
C LYS A 81 -23.26 -11.13 13.63
N SER A 82 -23.03 -11.07 14.94
CA SER A 82 -23.44 -9.94 15.80
C SER A 82 -22.34 -8.89 16.03
N ARG A 83 -21.16 -9.01 15.40
CA ARG A 83 -20.07 -8.03 15.54
C ARG A 83 -20.21 -6.89 14.52
N PRO A 84 -20.04 -5.63 14.93
CA PRO A 84 -20.21 -4.46 14.05
C PRO A 84 -19.07 -4.29 13.02
N PHE A 85 -17.89 -4.88 13.26
CA PHE A 85 -16.81 -4.93 12.29
C PHE A 85 -16.86 -6.26 11.54
N GLY A 86 -17.04 -6.22 10.22
CA GLY A 86 -17.20 -7.37 9.34
C GLY A 86 -16.15 -8.44 9.60
N GLY A 87 -16.56 -9.55 10.23
CA GLY A 87 -15.66 -10.62 10.64
C GLY A 87 -15.19 -11.45 9.44
N VAL A 88 -13.89 -11.75 9.41
CA VAL A 88 -13.31 -12.75 8.50
C VAL A 88 -13.97 -14.10 8.79
N LYS A 89 -14.46 -14.77 7.74
CA LYS A 89 -15.17 -16.04 7.86
C LYS A 89 -14.26 -17.12 8.51
N PRO A 90 -14.77 -17.95 9.44
CA PRO A 90 -14.03 -19.09 9.95
C PRO A 90 -13.66 -20.04 8.79
N GLY A 91 -12.38 -20.41 8.69
CA GLY A 91 -11.86 -21.30 7.65
C GLY A 91 -11.00 -20.63 6.57
N HIS A 92 -10.79 -19.30 6.62
CA HIS A 92 -9.85 -18.66 5.71
C HIS A 92 -8.41 -18.85 6.23
N ARG A 93 -7.74 -19.91 5.77
CA ARG A 93 -6.30 -20.10 5.98
C ARG A 93 -5.58 -18.97 5.24
N VAL A 94 -5.08 -17.97 5.97
CA VAL A 94 -4.15 -16.99 5.41
C VAL A 94 -2.90 -17.77 5.04
N THR A 95 -2.74 -18.13 3.77
CA THR A 95 -1.46 -18.64 3.28
C THR A 95 -0.53 -17.44 3.21
N CYS A 96 0.27 -17.25 4.25
CA CYS A 96 1.40 -16.33 4.23
C CYS A 96 2.38 -16.86 3.18
N ARG A 97 2.30 -16.33 1.95
CA ARG A 97 3.43 -16.34 1.01
C ARG A 97 4.19 -15.04 1.24
N GLY A 98 5.46 -15.16 1.58
CA GLY A 98 6.41 -14.07 1.81
C GLY A 98 7.67 -14.63 2.42
#